data_AF-A0A949DBF0-F1
#
_entry.id   AF-A0A949DBF0-F1
#
_cell.length_a   1.000
_cell.length_b   1.000
_cell.length_c   1.000
_cell.angle_alpha   90.00
_cell.angle_beta   90.00
_cell.angle_gamma   90.00
#
_symmetry.space_group_name_H-M   'P 1'
#
loop_
_entity.id
_entity.type
_entity.pdbx_description
1 polymer ?
#
loop_
_entity_poly.entity_id
_entity_poly.type
_entity_poly.pdbx_seq_one_letter_code
_entity_poly.pdbx_strand_id
1 'polypeptide(L)'
;AINKVSKWARSRNLDYAIETVFKKWLELDRLKPKEIVKKPFFRDEPMIWSKTKKKWFVITKDGEWKEFAAKESEIEWKLEK
;
A
#
# COMPACT_ATOMS: atom_id res chain seq x y z
N ALA A 1 -25.73 -11.37 4.78
CA ALA A 1 -25.13 -10.69 3.62
C ALA A 1 -25.60 -9.23 3.47
N ILE A 2 -26.91 -8.96 3.41
CA ILE A 2 -27.49 -7.62 3.18
C ILE A 2 -27.03 -6.57 4.20
N ASN A 3 -26.92 -6.92 5.48
CA ASN A 3 -26.49 -5.99 6.54
C ASN A 3 -25.07 -5.43 6.35
N LYS A 4 -24.16 -6.20 5.74
CA LYS A 4 -22.78 -5.75 5.47
C LYS A 4 -22.76 -4.73 4.33
N VAL A 5 -23.56 -4.99 3.29
CA VAL A 5 -23.74 -4.10 2.13
C VAL A 5 -24.41 -2.79 2.54
N SER A 6 -25.45 -2.86 3.38
CA SER A 6 -26.17 -1.70 3.89
C SER A 6 -25.27 -0.78 4.75
N LYS A 7 -24.46 -1.35 5.66
CA LYS A 7 -23.49 -0.57 6.45
C LYS A 7 -22.43 0.11 5.58
N TRP A 8 -21.95 -0.58 4.54
CA TRP A 8 -20.99 -0.02 3.59
C TRP A 8 -21.61 1.14 2.78
N ALA A 9 -22.83 0.98 2.27
CA ALA A 9 -23.53 2.02 1.50
C ALA A 9 -23.79 3.28 2.35
N ARG A 10 -24.21 3.10 3.61
CA ARG A 10 -24.37 4.21 4.57
C ARG A 10 -23.07 4.93 4.87
N SER A 11 -21.95 4.22 4.98
CA SER A 11 -20.62 4.84 5.20
C SER A 11 -20.15 5.73 4.05
N ARG A 12 -20.75 5.59 2.85
CA ARG A 12 -20.44 6.36 1.64
C ARG A 12 -21.59 7.27 1.21
N ASN A 13 -22.64 7.40 2.03
CA ASN A 13 -23.79 8.27 1.81
C ASN A 13 -24.53 8.00 0.48
N LEU A 14 -24.67 6.71 0.11
CA LEU A 14 -25.26 6.24 -1.16
C LEU A 14 -26.75 5.82 -1.01
N ASP A 15 -27.53 6.53 -0.18
CA ASP A 15 -28.88 6.11 0.24
C ASP A 15 -29.94 6.04 -0.89
N TYR A 16 -29.75 6.71 -2.03
CA TYR A 16 -30.79 6.79 -3.09
C TYR A 16 -30.73 5.69 -4.16
N ALA A 17 -29.72 4.81 -4.15
CA ALA A 17 -29.49 3.95 -5.30
C ALA A 17 -28.91 2.59 -4.96
N ILE A 18 -29.76 1.67 -4.47
CA ILE A 18 -29.43 0.25 -4.39
C ILE A 18 -28.89 -0.25 -5.74
N GLU A 19 -29.47 0.21 -6.86
CA GLU A 19 -29.02 -0.14 -8.21
C GLU A 19 -27.63 0.42 -8.56
N THR A 20 -27.32 1.66 -8.15
CA THR A 20 -25.98 2.25 -8.35
C THR A 20 -24.96 1.61 -7.40
N VAL A 21 -25.36 1.21 -6.20
CA VAL A 21 -24.51 0.46 -5.28
C VAL A 21 -24.17 -0.90 -5.87
N PHE A 22 -25.12 -1.64 -6.44
CA PHE A 22 -24.84 -2.93 -7.09
C PHE A 22 -23.93 -2.79 -8.33
N LYS A 23 -24.18 -1.79 -9.19
CA LYS A 23 -23.32 -1.51 -10.37
C LYS A 23 -21.91 -1.13 -9.94
N LYS A 24 -21.78 -0.20 -8.99
CA LYS A 24 -20.48 0.23 -8.46
C LYS A 24 -19.80 -0.85 -7.63
N TRP A 25 -20.52 -1.76 -6.99
CA TRP A 25 -19.94 -2.82 -6.17
C TRP A 25 -19.07 -3.76 -7.02
N LEU A 26 -19.57 -4.16 -8.20
CA LEU A 26 -18.80 -4.98 -9.16
C LEU A 26 -17.56 -4.24 -9.69
N GLU A 27 -17.64 -2.92 -9.83
CA GLU A 27 -16.51 -2.08 -10.23
C GLU A 27 -15.49 -1.89 -9.10
N LEU A 28 -15.97 -1.76 -7.85
CA LEU A 28 -15.17 -1.60 -6.65
C LEU A 28 -14.51 -2.90 -6.18
N ASP A 29 -15.14 -4.05 -6.42
CA ASP A 29 -14.56 -5.37 -6.15
C ASP A 29 -13.38 -5.67 -7.11
N ARG A 30 -13.44 -5.11 -8.33
CA ARG A 30 -12.34 -5.14 -9.30
C ARG A 30 -11.21 -4.17 -8.98
N LEU A 31 -11.49 -3.10 -8.22
CA LEU A 31 -10.45 -2.29 -7.62
C LEU A 31 -9.84 -3.09 -6.48
N LYS A 32 -8.80 -3.88 -6.80
CA LYS A 32 -7.93 -4.46 -5.78
C LYS A 32 -7.63 -3.35 -4.76
N PRO A 33 -7.94 -3.55 -3.47
CA PRO A 33 -7.56 -2.56 -2.46
C PRO A 33 -6.08 -2.29 -2.69
N LYS A 34 -5.69 -1.01 -2.83
CA LYS A 34 -4.29 -0.64 -3.02
C LYS A 34 -3.51 -1.45 -2.00
N GLU A 35 -2.67 -2.37 -2.49
CA GLU A 35 -1.85 -3.16 -1.62
C GLU A 35 -1.10 -2.15 -0.75
N ILE A 36 -1.21 -2.31 0.56
CA ILE A 36 -0.55 -1.41 1.48
C ILE A 36 0.94 -1.75 1.36
N VAL A 37 1.59 -1.13 0.37
CA VAL A 37 2.97 -1.40 0.03
C VAL A 37 3.80 -0.84 1.16
N LYS A 38 4.22 -1.71 2.07
CA LYS A 38 5.23 -1.36 3.07
C LYS A 38 6.50 -1.01 2.32
N LYS A 39 6.90 0.24 2.41
CA LYS A 39 8.19 0.68 1.87
C LYS A 39 9.24 0.46 2.96
N PRO A 40 10.34 -0.25 2.65
CA PRO A 40 11.45 -0.40 3.58
C PRO A 40 12.23 0.92 3.66
N PHE A 41 12.57 1.31 4.88
CA PHE A 41 13.39 2.46 5.20
C PHE A 41 14.57 2.01 6.06
N PHE A 42 15.69 2.70 5.92
CA PHE A 42 16.83 2.55 6.79
C PHE A 42 17.31 3.93 7.22
N ARG A 43 17.36 4.19 8.52
CA ARG A 43 17.78 5.49 9.08
C ARG A 43 17.04 6.69 8.46
N ASP A 44 15.73 6.55 8.28
CA ASP A 44 14.87 7.55 7.63
C ASP A 44 15.11 7.75 6.11
N GLU A 45 15.96 6.94 5.49
CA GLU A 45 16.22 6.94 4.05
C GLU A 45 15.48 5.79 3.35
N PRO A 46 14.89 6.04 2.17
CA PRO A 46 14.15 5.01 1.44
C PRO A 46 15.09 3.93 0.87
N MET A 47 14.64 2.68 0.94
CA MET A 47 15.37 1.53 0.41
C MET A 47 14.68 0.92 -0.81
N ILE A 48 15.47 0.39 -1.73
CA ILE A 48 15.01 -0.34 -2.92
C ILE A 48 15.67 -1.72 -2.97
N TRP A 49 14.86 -2.74 -3.23
CA TRP A 49 15.36 -4.08 -3.53
C TRP A 49 15.69 -4.20 -5.02
N SER A 50 16.94 -4.51 -5.35
CA SER A 50 17.32 -4.85 -6.72
C SER A 50 17.15 -6.35 -6.96
N LYS A 51 16.20 -6.74 -7.81
CA LYS A 51 16.01 -8.14 -8.22
C LYS A 51 17.22 -8.70 -8.96
N THR A 52 17.90 -7.87 -9.76
CA THR A 52 19.04 -8.27 -10.59
C THR A 52 20.27 -8.60 -9.75
N LYS A 53 20.55 -7.78 -8.73
CA LYS A 53 21.70 -7.98 -7.83
C LYS A 53 21.36 -8.77 -6.57
N LYS A 54 20.07 -9.03 -6.30
CA LYS A 54 19.53 -9.64 -5.08
C LYS A 54 20.05 -8.96 -3.80
N LYS A 55 20.10 -7.63 -3.81
CA LYS A 55 20.62 -6.81 -2.72
C LYS A 55 19.75 -5.59 -2.49
N TRP A 56 19.78 -5.09 -1.26
CA TRP A 56 19.15 -3.84 -0.84
C TRP A 56 20.06 -2.65 -1.15
N PHE A 57 19.47 -1.57 -1.67
CA PHE A 57 20.13 -0.29 -1.89
C PHE A 57 19.40 0.80 -1.11
N VAL A 58 20.16 1.63 -0.40
CA VAL A 58 19.67 2.83 0.28
C VAL A 58 19.88 4.00 -0.66
N ILE A 59 18.82 4.79 -0.88
CA ILE A 59 18.94 6.06 -1.60
C ILE A 59 19.11 7.15 -0.56
N THR A 60 20.32 7.69 -0.51
CA THR A 60 20.62 8.86 0.34
C THR A 60 19.92 10.11 -0.19
N LYS A 61 19.75 11.13 0.68
CA LYS A 61 19.14 12.42 0.28
C LYS A 61 19.88 13.11 -0.88
N ASP A 62 21.18 12.85 -1.03
CA ASP A 62 22.02 13.35 -2.12
C ASP A 62 21.84 12.60 -3.44
N GLY A 63 20.97 11.58 -3.49
CA GLY A 63 20.70 10.77 -4.68
C GLY A 63 21.73 9.67 -4.95
N GLU A 64 22.69 9.45 -4.05
CA GLU A 64 23.64 8.35 -4.16
C GLU A 64 23.01 7.02 -3.74
N TRP A 65 23.33 5.97 -4.49
CA TRP A 65 22.91 4.60 -4.21
C TRP A 65 23.99 3.91 -3.40
N LYS A 66 23.70 3.60 -2.14
CA LYS A 66 24.62 2.86 -1.27
C LYS A 66 24.11 1.44 -1.07
N GLU A 67 25.01 0.48 -1.22
CA GLU A 67 24.67 -0.92 -0.95
C GLU A 67 24.42 -1.08 0.56
N PHE A 68 23.28 -1.67 0.90
CA PHE A 68 22.94 -1.93 2.30
C PHE A 68 23.83 -3.03 2.85
N ALA A 69 24.75 -2.65 3.75
CA ALA A 69 25.68 -3.57 4.41
C ALA A 69 25.32 -3.86 5.89
N ALA A 70 24.16 -3.37 6.35
CA ALA A 70 23.73 -3.53 7.74
C ALA A 70 22.88 -4.81 7.94
N LYS A 71 22.51 -5.08 9.20
CA LYS A 71 21.66 -6.23 9.55
C LYS A 71 20.21 -5.93 9.17
N GLU A 72 19.47 -6.95 8.71
CA GLU A 72 18.05 -6.83 8.36
C GLU A 72 17.17 -6.29 9.50
N SER A 73 17.60 -6.47 10.76
CA SER A 73 16.92 -5.94 11.96
C SER A 73 16.88 -4.40 12.03
N GLU A 74 17.71 -3.71 11.27
CA GLU A 74 17.72 -2.23 11.21
C GLU A 74 16.77 -1.68 10.12
N ILE A 75 16.10 -2.56 9.35
CA ILE A 75 15.15 -2.15 8.32
C ILE A 75 13.80 -1.84 8.97
N GLU A 76 13.39 -0.57 8.86
CA GLU A 76 12.10 -0.09 9.31
C GLU A 76 11.07 -0.18 8.19
N TRP A 77 9.98 -0.91 8.42
CA TRP A 77 8.89 -1.03 7.45
C TRP A 77 7.79 -0.02 7.78
N LYS A 78 7.81 1.15 7.14
CA LYS A 78 6.79 2.19 7.35
C LYS A 78 5.57 1.92 6.46
N LEU A 79 4.40 2.00 7.08
CA LEU A 79 3.10 2.01 6.40
C LEU A 79 2.81 3.45 5.96
N GLU A 80 2.80 3.70 4.66
CA GLU A 80 2.26 4.96 4.11
C GLU A 80 0.73 4.90 4.24
N LYS A 81 0.16 5.88 4.94
CA LYS A 81 -1.26 5.91 5.34
C LYS A 81 -2.17 6.38 4.21
#